data_AF-A0A197KCZ6-F1
#
_entry.id   AF-A0A197KCZ6-F1
#
_cell.length_a   1.000
_cell.length_b   1.000
_cell.length_c   1.000
_cell.angle_alpha   90.00
_cell.angle_beta   90.00
_cell.angle_gamma   90.00
#
_symmetry.space_group_name_H-M   'P 1'
#
loop_
_entity.id
_entity.type
_entity.pdbx_description
1 polymer ?
#
loop_
_entity_poly.entity_id
_entity_poly.type
_entity_poly.pdbx_seq_one_letter_code
_entity_poly.pdbx_strand_id
1 'polypeptide(L)'
;MVYFCNRYEVKAKDGLESGGAYMKLLTESPQGIKFKEFSNETPYTIMFGPDRCGATDKVHFIFRHKNPITGVHEEKHLQSAPLSKLSKRTTLYTLIVNPDQTFEIKINGESAASGSLLEDFQPPVNPIKEIDDASDSKPANWVEEARIPDAKATKPEDWDEDAPATILDEKATKPTDWLEDEAAEIQPPLNLPLVT
;
A
#
# COMPACT_ATOMS: atom_id res chain seq x y z
N MET A 1 30.23 -8.67 -22.64
CA MET A 1 29.00 -8.03 -22.12
C MET A 1 29.29 -7.59 -20.69
N VAL A 2 29.28 -6.28 -20.41
CA VAL A 2 29.53 -5.76 -19.06
C VAL A 2 28.17 -5.51 -18.42
N TYR A 3 27.79 -6.34 -17.45
CA TYR A 3 26.62 -6.11 -16.61
C TYR A 3 27.09 -5.70 -15.21
N PHE A 4 26.24 -4.97 -14.48
CA PHE A 4 26.51 -4.64 -13.09
C PHE A 4 26.04 -5.79 -12.19
N CYS A 5 26.87 -6.19 -11.23
CA CYS A 5 26.54 -7.24 -10.26
C CYS A 5 26.95 -6.81 -8.85
N ASN A 6 25.97 -6.69 -7.95
CA ASN A 6 26.20 -6.50 -6.52
C ASN A 6 25.81 -7.78 -5.78
N ARG A 7 26.72 -8.32 -4.96
CA ARG A 7 26.48 -9.55 -4.22
C ARG A 7 27.10 -9.50 -2.83
N TYR A 8 26.32 -9.83 -1.82
CA TYR A 8 26.78 -9.89 -0.43
C TYR A 8 25.91 -10.83 0.42
N GLU A 9 26.43 -11.19 1.58
CA GLU A 9 25.77 -12.11 2.52
C GLU A 9 25.33 -11.38 3.79
N VAL A 10 24.18 -11.76 4.32
CA VAL A 10 23.68 -11.27 5.61
C VAL A 10 23.37 -12.45 6.51
N LYS A 11 23.75 -12.34 7.78
CA LYS A 11 23.38 -13.27 8.84
C LYS A 11 22.90 -12.50 10.06
N ALA A 12 21.60 -12.56 10.35
CA ALA A 12 21.03 -11.98 11.56
C ALA A 12 21.23 -12.94 12.74
N LYS A 13 22.38 -12.86 13.43
CA LYS A 13 22.78 -13.83 14.48
C LYS A 13 21.70 -14.03 15.56
N ASP A 14 21.14 -12.93 16.06
CA ASP A 14 20.14 -12.95 17.13
C ASP A 14 18.70 -12.88 16.60
N GLY A 15 18.53 -12.93 15.27
CA GLY A 15 17.28 -12.56 14.60
C GLY A 15 17.19 -11.05 14.35
N LEU A 16 16.25 -10.65 13.49
CA LEU A 16 15.95 -9.26 13.20
C LEU A 16 14.44 -9.10 13.09
N GLU A 17 13.82 -8.48 14.10
CA GLU A 17 12.38 -8.20 14.11
C GLU A 17 12.06 -6.88 13.39
N SER A 18 12.94 -5.88 13.58
CA SER A 18 12.85 -4.58 12.96
C SER A 18 14.23 -4.01 12.64
N GLY A 19 14.52 -3.84 11.35
CA GLY A 19 15.74 -3.25 10.83
C GLY A 19 16.04 -3.64 9.39
N GLY A 20 16.92 -2.85 8.77
CA GLY A 20 17.41 -3.08 7.42
C GLY A 20 18.86 -3.57 7.41
N ALA A 21 19.16 -4.51 6.53
CA ALA A 21 20.52 -4.97 6.25
C ALA A 21 20.85 -4.81 4.75
N TYR A 22 20.36 -3.71 4.16
CA TYR A 22 20.62 -3.29 2.80
C TYR A 22 21.93 -2.50 2.66
N MET A 23 22.49 -2.51 1.46
CA MET A 23 23.63 -1.69 1.08
C MET A 23 23.18 -0.50 0.23
N LYS A 24 23.82 0.66 0.45
CA LYS A 24 23.72 1.83 -0.45
C LYS A 24 25.04 1.99 -1.21
N LEU A 25 24.95 2.11 -2.54
CA LEU A 25 26.06 2.43 -3.42
C LEU A 25 26.07 3.94 -3.63
N LEU A 26 27.03 4.63 -3.02
CA LEU A 26 27.05 6.08 -2.99
C LEU A 26 27.32 6.68 -4.38
N THR A 27 26.68 7.81 -4.66
CA THR A 27 26.89 8.54 -5.90
C THR A 27 28.24 9.26 -5.80
N GLU A 28 29.04 9.16 -6.86
CA GLU A 28 30.31 9.88 -6.94
C GLU A 28 30.07 11.39 -6.89
N SER A 29 30.88 12.10 -6.08
CA SER A 29 30.84 13.56 -5.97
C SER A 29 32.22 14.12 -6.34
N PRO A 30 32.30 15.30 -6.99
CA PRO A 30 33.58 15.95 -7.30
C PRO A 30 34.44 16.24 -6.07
N GLN A 31 33.82 16.43 -4.91
CA GLN A 31 34.48 16.67 -3.63
C GLN A 31 34.84 15.35 -2.90
N GLY A 32 34.57 14.20 -3.52
CA GLY A 32 34.70 12.87 -2.94
C GLY A 32 33.58 12.54 -1.94
N ILE A 33 33.69 11.38 -1.29
CA ILE A 33 32.78 10.94 -0.24
C ILE A 33 33.37 11.35 1.11
N LYS A 34 32.69 12.25 1.83
CA LYS A 34 33.09 12.65 3.17
C LYS A 34 32.50 11.69 4.22
N PHE A 35 33.24 10.63 4.55
CA PHE A 35 32.76 9.60 5.48
C PHE A 35 32.34 10.11 6.86
N LYS A 36 32.90 11.23 7.33
CA LYS A 36 32.50 11.86 8.61
C LYS A 36 31.12 12.54 8.58
N GLU A 37 30.65 12.89 7.38
CA GLU A 37 29.34 13.52 7.15
C GLU A 37 28.33 12.49 6.63
N PHE A 38 28.65 11.19 6.68
CA PHE A 38 27.78 10.13 6.21
C PHE A 38 26.48 10.08 7.02
N SER A 39 25.36 10.14 6.32
CA SER A 39 24.02 10.21 6.89
C SER A 39 22.99 9.56 5.97
N ASN A 40 21.73 9.51 6.43
CA ASN A 40 20.58 9.09 5.63
C ASN A 40 20.40 9.92 4.35
N GLU A 41 20.85 11.18 4.34
CA GLU A 41 20.73 12.13 3.22
C GLU A 41 21.87 12.00 2.20
N THR A 42 22.91 11.20 2.50
CA THR A 42 24.05 11.04 1.60
C THR A 42 23.58 10.47 0.24
N PRO A 43 23.89 11.14 -0.88
CA PRO A 43 23.48 10.69 -2.20
C PRO A 43 23.98 9.29 -2.55
N TYR A 44 23.09 8.46 -3.06
CA TYR A 44 23.37 7.09 -3.49
C TYR A 44 22.70 6.79 -4.82
N THR A 45 23.29 5.92 -5.62
CA THR A 45 22.77 5.52 -6.92
C THR A 45 21.84 4.31 -6.81
N ILE A 46 22.23 3.32 -5.99
CA ILE A 46 21.45 2.08 -5.77
C ILE A 46 21.37 1.79 -4.28
N MET A 47 20.19 1.42 -3.78
CA MET A 47 20.00 0.77 -2.49
C MET A 47 19.45 -0.63 -2.75
N PHE A 48 20.12 -1.65 -2.24
CA PHE A 48 19.75 -3.04 -2.47
C PHE A 48 19.94 -3.88 -1.20
N GLY A 49 18.92 -4.68 -0.85
CA GLY A 49 19.04 -5.68 0.20
C GLY A 49 17.82 -5.90 1.08
N PRO A 50 17.91 -6.85 2.04
CA PRO A 50 16.80 -7.20 2.91
C PRO A 50 16.48 -6.08 3.89
N ASP A 51 15.18 -5.85 4.09
CA ASP A 51 14.62 -5.00 5.11
C ASP A 51 13.41 -5.66 5.72
N ARG A 52 13.40 -5.75 7.05
CA ARG A 52 12.33 -6.37 7.80
C ARG A 52 11.96 -5.45 8.95
N CYS A 53 10.73 -4.92 8.94
CA CYS A 53 10.21 -4.04 9.97
C CYS A 53 8.74 -4.40 10.24
N GLY A 54 8.50 -5.18 11.29
CA GLY A 54 7.15 -5.63 11.66
C GLY A 54 6.50 -6.46 10.55
N ALA A 55 5.42 -5.97 9.96
CA ALA A 55 4.72 -6.61 8.84
C ALA A 55 5.42 -6.43 7.49
N THR A 56 6.37 -5.50 7.38
CA THR A 56 7.13 -5.29 6.15
C THR A 56 8.30 -6.27 6.12
N ASP A 57 8.36 -7.12 5.10
CA ASP A 57 9.45 -8.07 4.86
C ASP A 57 9.74 -8.15 3.36
N LYS A 58 10.79 -7.47 2.90
CA LYS A 58 11.12 -7.43 1.47
C LYS A 58 12.61 -7.21 1.20
N VAL A 59 13.06 -7.54 0.00
CA VAL A 59 14.35 -7.10 -0.55
C VAL A 59 14.11 -5.80 -1.30
N HIS A 60 14.64 -4.69 -0.77
CA HIS A 60 14.64 -3.43 -1.51
C HIS A 60 15.51 -3.56 -2.74
N PHE A 61 15.00 -3.04 -3.86
CA PHE A 61 15.80 -2.59 -4.97
C PHE A 61 15.30 -1.20 -5.34
N ILE A 62 16.12 -0.20 -5.04
CA ILE A 62 15.82 1.21 -5.27
C ILE A 62 16.99 1.78 -6.05
N PHE A 63 16.72 2.54 -7.10
CA PHE A 63 17.74 3.34 -7.77
C PHE A 63 17.29 4.78 -7.91
N ARG A 64 18.24 5.71 -7.88
CA ARG A 64 17.95 7.13 -8.11
C ARG A 64 18.10 7.47 -9.57
N HIS A 65 17.09 8.08 -10.14
CA HIS A 65 17.09 8.52 -11.53
C HIS A 65 16.70 9.99 -11.59
N LYS A 66 17.39 10.75 -12.45
CA LYS A 66 17.06 12.14 -12.71
C LYS A 66 15.88 12.20 -13.66
N ASN A 67 14.76 12.74 -13.22
CA ASN A 67 13.62 12.97 -14.08
C ASN A 67 14.03 13.92 -15.22
N PRO A 68 13.85 13.55 -16.50
CA PRO A 68 14.31 14.36 -17.63
C PRO A 68 13.54 15.67 -17.80
N ILE A 69 12.31 15.77 -17.26
CA ILE A 69 11.46 16.96 -17.35
C ILE A 69 11.74 17.91 -16.19
N THR A 70 11.61 17.41 -14.95
CA THR A 70 11.73 18.26 -13.76
C THR A 70 13.19 18.48 -13.34
N GLY A 71 14.12 17.64 -13.80
CA GLY A 71 15.52 17.67 -13.41
C GLY A 71 15.79 17.19 -11.97
N VAL A 72 14.76 16.77 -11.23
CA VAL A 72 14.86 16.30 -9.85
C VAL A 72 15.27 14.83 -9.83
N HIS A 73 16.15 14.46 -8.89
CA HIS A 73 16.50 13.06 -8.65
C HIS A 73 15.45 12.41 -7.75
N GLU A 74 14.78 11.41 -8.28
CA GLU A 74 13.76 10.64 -7.57
C GLU A 74 14.25 9.22 -7.31
N GLU A 75 13.83 8.66 -6.18
CA GLU A 75 14.00 7.25 -5.88
C GLU A 75 12.93 6.43 -6.59
N LYS A 76 13.35 5.44 -7.37
CA LYS A 76 12.49 4.50 -8.08
C LYS A 76 12.52 3.19 -7.30
N HIS A 77 11.37 2.76 -6.78
CA HIS A 77 11.22 1.59 -5.92
C HIS A 77 10.64 0.42 -6.70
N LEU A 78 11.22 -0.78 -6.56
CA LEU A 78 10.65 -1.99 -7.17
C LEU A 78 9.27 -2.28 -6.60
N GLN A 79 8.26 -2.42 -7.47
CA GLN A 79 6.87 -2.65 -7.06
C GLN A 79 6.67 -4.03 -6.44
N SER A 80 7.08 -5.08 -7.16
CA SER A 80 6.94 -6.48 -6.73
C SER A 80 8.22 -7.00 -6.09
N ALA A 81 8.63 -6.36 -4.98
CA ALA A 81 9.81 -6.76 -4.24
C ALA A 81 9.64 -8.17 -3.62
N PRO A 82 10.61 -9.09 -3.77
CA PRO A 82 10.53 -10.42 -3.17
C PRO A 82 10.72 -10.35 -1.65
N LEU A 83 10.21 -11.35 -0.93
CA LEU A 83 10.42 -11.48 0.53
C LEU A 83 11.91 -11.54 0.86
N SER A 84 12.33 -10.95 2.00
CA SER A 84 13.74 -10.88 2.35
C SER A 84 14.37 -12.25 2.58
N LYS A 85 13.60 -13.27 2.97
CA LYS A 85 14.11 -14.58 3.44
C LYS A 85 15.21 -14.43 4.51
N LEU A 86 15.17 -13.34 5.30
CA LEU A 86 16.15 -13.10 6.35
C LEU A 86 15.95 -14.11 7.48
N SER A 87 17.03 -14.76 7.89
CA SER A 87 17.00 -15.80 8.91
C SER A 87 18.26 -15.78 9.79
N LYS A 88 18.32 -16.70 10.77
CA LYS A 88 19.53 -16.93 11.59
C LYS A 88 20.67 -17.59 10.79
N ARG A 89 20.37 -18.14 9.61
CA ARG A 89 21.38 -18.67 8.67
C ARG A 89 21.87 -17.55 7.77
N THR A 90 23.08 -17.73 7.24
CA THR A 90 23.62 -16.83 6.23
C THR A 90 22.77 -16.93 4.97
N THR A 91 22.29 -15.79 4.47
CA THR A 91 21.57 -15.66 3.20
C THR A 91 22.40 -14.79 2.25
N LEU A 92 22.56 -15.27 1.01
CA LEU A 92 23.27 -14.57 -0.07
C LEU A 92 22.28 -13.78 -0.92
N TYR A 93 22.47 -12.48 -1.05
CA TYR A 93 21.68 -11.60 -1.92
C TYR A 93 22.51 -11.18 -3.13
N THR A 94 21.93 -11.29 -4.32
CA THR A 94 22.58 -10.87 -5.58
C THR A 94 21.63 -10.00 -6.37
N LEU A 95 22.10 -8.84 -6.82
CA LEU A 95 21.44 -7.98 -7.80
C LEU A 95 22.27 -7.98 -9.08
N ILE A 96 21.63 -8.29 -10.19
CA ILE A 96 22.19 -8.22 -11.54
C ILE A 96 21.40 -7.17 -12.29
N VAL A 97 22.10 -6.20 -12.89
CA VAL A 97 21.49 -5.18 -13.76
C VAL A 97 22.18 -5.23 -15.11
N ASN A 98 21.40 -5.49 -16.15
CA ASN A 98 21.87 -5.68 -17.51
C ASN A 98 21.83 -4.36 -18.31
N PRO A 99 22.69 -4.21 -19.34
CA PRO A 99 22.69 -3.04 -20.21
C PRO A 99 21.39 -2.85 -21.02
N ASP A 100 20.60 -3.91 -21.19
CA ASP A 100 19.28 -3.87 -21.86
C ASP A 100 18.16 -3.37 -20.94
N GLN A 101 18.51 -2.81 -19.77
CA GLN A 101 17.59 -2.25 -18.77
C GLN A 101 16.74 -3.31 -18.06
N THR A 102 17.14 -4.58 -18.11
CA THR A 102 16.56 -5.64 -17.29
C THR A 102 17.35 -5.84 -16.00
N PHE A 103 16.70 -6.42 -14.99
CA PHE A 103 17.33 -6.80 -13.73
C PHE A 103 16.93 -8.21 -13.28
N GLU A 104 17.75 -8.80 -12.44
CA GLU A 104 17.48 -10.05 -11.74
C GLU A 104 17.96 -9.98 -10.28
N ILE A 105 17.11 -10.37 -9.35
CA ILE A 105 17.42 -10.52 -7.92
C ILE A 105 17.48 -12.01 -7.61
N LYS A 106 18.61 -12.46 -7.05
CA LYS A 106 18.78 -13.83 -6.56
C LYS A 106 18.94 -13.86 -5.06
N ILE A 107 18.34 -14.89 -4.45
CA ILE A 107 18.53 -15.22 -3.02
C ILE A 107 19.07 -16.64 -2.96
N ASN A 108 20.26 -16.82 -2.36
CA ASN A 108 20.99 -18.09 -2.32
C ASN A 108 21.23 -18.73 -3.71
N GLY A 109 21.37 -17.88 -4.74
CA GLY A 109 21.58 -18.31 -6.14
C GLY A 109 20.30 -18.63 -6.91
N GLU A 110 19.14 -18.68 -6.25
CA GLU A 110 17.84 -18.88 -6.89
C GLU A 110 17.25 -17.54 -7.33
N SER A 111 16.66 -17.49 -8.52
CA SER A 111 15.95 -16.31 -9.01
C SER A 111 14.71 -16.03 -8.16
N ALA A 112 14.65 -14.84 -7.55
CA ALA A 112 13.58 -14.43 -6.66
C ALA A 112 12.68 -13.36 -7.31
N ALA A 113 13.25 -12.50 -8.16
CA ALA A 113 12.52 -11.54 -8.97
C ALA A 113 13.35 -11.17 -10.21
N SER A 114 12.68 -10.86 -11.31
CA SER A 114 13.30 -10.35 -12.54
C SER A 114 12.32 -9.45 -13.27
N GLY A 115 12.83 -8.46 -13.99
CA GLY A 115 11.96 -7.50 -14.67
C GLY A 115 12.73 -6.42 -15.43
N SER A 116 12.02 -5.35 -15.77
CA SER A 116 12.48 -4.16 -16.46
C SER A 116 12.60 -2.98 -15.50
N LEU A 117 13.73 -2.26 -15.57
CA LEU A 117 13.92 -1.01 -14.82
C LEU A 117 12.90 0.06 -15.20
N LEU A 118 12.33 0.00 -16.41
CA LEU A 118 11.41 1.01 -16.93
C LEU A 118 9.95 0.78 -16.51
N GLU A 119 9.57 -0.47 -16.28
CA GLU A 119 8.16 -0.87 -16.14
C GLU A 119 7.81 -1.30 -14.72
N ASP A 120 8.73 -1.95 -13.99
CA ASP A 120 8.44 -2.58 -12.70
C ASP A 120 8.72 -1.66 -11.49
N PHE A 121 8.93 -0.37 -11.72
CA PHE A 121 9.32 0.60 -10.69
C PHE A 121 8.29 1.70 -10.48
N GLN A 122 8.19 2.17 -9.24
CA GLN A 122 7.35 3.28 -8.85
C GLN A 122 8.17 4.35 -8.10
N PRO A 123 8.03 5.64 -8.47
CA PRO A 123 7.34 6.15 -9.65
C PRO A 123 7.98 5.65 -10.95
N PRO A 124 7.28 5.69 -12.10
CA PRO A 124 7.84 5.30 -13.38
C PRO A 124 9.13 6.06 -13.71
N VAL A 125 10.09 5.40 -14.38
CA VAL A 125 11.34 6.05 -14.81
C VAL A 125 11.07 7.10 -15.86
N ASN A 126 10.29 6.71 -16.86
CA ASN A 126 9.84 7.61 -17.90
C ASN A 126 8.59 8.34 -17.41
N PRO A 127 8.52 9.67 -17.58
CA PRO A 127 7.29 10.40 -17.32
C PRO A 127 6.14 9.82 -18.15
N ILE A 128 4.92 9.89 -17.62
CA ILE A 128 3.72 9.47 -18.33
C ILE A 128 3.63 10.20 -19.67
N LYS A 129 3.31 9.46 -20.74
CA LYS A 129 3.22 10.01 -22.10
C LYS A 129 2.10 11.04 -22.23
N GLU A 130 1.07 10.89 -21.41
CA GLU A 130 -0.16 11.69 -21.41
C GLU A 130 -0.32 12.32 -20.02
N ILE A 131 -0.67 13.60 -20.00
CA ILE A 131 -1.03 14.35 -18.79
C ILE A 131 -2.46 14.85 -18.98
N ASP A 132 -3.24 14.94 -17.90
CA ASP A 132 -4.56 15.57 -17.96
C ASP A 132 -4.40 17.05 -18.34
N ASP A 133 -5.26 17.53 -19.24
CA ASP A 133 -5.26 18.92 -19.65
C ASP A 133 -5.79 19.80 -18.51
N ALA A 134 -4.92 20.64 -17.96
CA ALA A 134 -5.27 21.55 -16.86
C ALA A 134 -6.34 22.59 -17.25
N SER A 135 -6.59 22.80 -18.54
CA SER A 135 -7.66 23.65 -19.05
C SER A 135 -8.97 22.91 -19.29
N ASP A 136 -8.98 21.58 -19.19
CA ASP A 136 -10.20 20.79 -19.29
C ASP A 136 -11.05 20.98 -18.02
N SER A 137 -12.35 21.10 -18.22
CA SER A 137 -13.31 21.31 -17.15
C SER A 137 -14.59 20.60 -17.52
N LYS A 138 -15.13 19.86 -16.55
CA LYS A 138 -16.38 19.14 -16.73
C LYS A 138 -17.48 20.10 -17.22
N PRO A 139 -18.13 19.83 -18.36
CA PRO A 139 -19.12 20.74 -18.90
C PRO A 139 -20.38 20.75 -18.02
N ALA A 140 -21.05 21.90 -17.96
CA ALA A 140 -22.16 22.13 -17.04
C ALA A 140 -23.37 21.21 -17.25
N ASN A 141 -23.50 20.61 -18.44
CA ASN A 141 -24.56 19.67 -18.80
C ASN A 141 -24.18 18.19 -18.59
N TRP A 142 -23.07 17.91 -17.92
CA TRP A 142 -22.63 16.53 -17.67
C TRP A 142 -23.45 15.90 -16.54
N VAL A 143 -24.25 14.90 -16.88
CA VAL A 143 -25.06 14.16 -15.90
C VAL A 143 -24.20 13.09 -15.23
N GLU A 144 -24.03 13.17 -13.90
CA GLU A 144 -23.33 12.16 -13.09
C GLU A 144 -24.24 11.04 -12.60
N GLU A 145 -25.56 11.22 -12.72
CA GLU A 145 -26.55 10.30 -12.18
C GLU A 145 -26.58 9.02 -13.01
N ALA A 146 -26.16 7.91 -12.39
CA ALA A 146 -26.14 6.59 -13.03
C ALA A 146 -27.54 6.05 -13.37
N ARG A 147 -28.59 6.59 -12.74
CA ARG A 147 -29.98 6.24 -12.97
C ARG A 147 -30.82 7.51 -12.99
N ILE A 148 -31.68 7.62 -13.99
CA ILE A 148 -32.61 8.74 -14.16
C ILE A 148 -34.03 8.16 -14.06
N PRO A 149 -35.00 8.86 -13.42
CA PRO A 149 -36.39 8.43 -13.40
C PRO A 149 -36.93 8.20 -14.81
N ASP A 150 -37.65 7.11 -15.03
CA ASP A 150 -38.27 6.85 -16.33
C ASP A 150 -39.39 7.87 -16.58
N ALA A 151 -39.21 8.70 -17.61
CA ALA A 151 -40.17 9.73 -17.99
C ALA A 151 -41.55 9.17 -18.39
N LYS A 152 -41.66 7.87 -18.71
CA LYS A 152 -42.92 7.20 -19.05
C LYS A 152 -43.58 6.50 -17.86
N ALA A 153 -42.90 6.39 -16.73
CA ALA A 153 -43.46 5.79 -15.53
C ALA A 153 -44.42 6.78 -14.86
N THR A 154 -45.69 6.45 -14.85
CA THR A 154 -46.72 7.17 -14.08
C THR A 154 -47.03 6.40 -12.80
N LYS A 155 -47.33 7.13 -11.73
CA LYS A 155 -47.76 6.55 -10.45
C LYS A 155 -48.97 5.62 -10.68
N PRO A 156 -48.92 4.33 -10.26
CA PRO A 156 -50.06 3.43 -10.37
C PRO A 156 -51.26 3.91 -9.55
N GLU A 157 -52.48 3.57 -9.97
CA GLU A 157 -53.72 3.96 -9.27
C GLU A 157 -53.82 3.41 -7.83
N ASP A 158 -53.17 2.27 -7.55
CA ASP A 158 -53.15 1.60 -6.24
C ASP A 158 -51.98 2.05 -5.34
N TRP A 159 -51.21 3.07 -5.75
CA TRP A 159 -50.10 3.59 -4.95
C TRP A 159 -50.58 4.67 -3.98
N ASP A 160 -50.77 4.29 -2.72
CA ASP A 160 -51.08 5.20 -1.63
C ASP A 160 -49.79 5.64 -0.90
N GLU A 161 -49.47 6.94 -0.97
CA GLU A 161 -48.29 7.52 -0.28
C GLU A 161 -48.52 7.73 1.22
N ASP A 162 -49.78 7.72 1.65
CA ASP A 162 -50.19 7.92 3.04
C ASP A 162 -50.42 6.57 3.75
N ALA A 163 -50.19 5.45 3.07
CA ALA A 163 -50.32 4.12 3.64
C ALA A 163 -49.29 3.89 4.77
N PRO A 164 -49.71 3.31 5.91
CA PRO A 164 -48.80 3.05 7.01
C PRO A 164 -47.74 2.00 6.62
N ALA A 165 -46.49 2.24 7.01
CA ALA A 165 -45.38 1.33 6.76
C ALA A 165 -45.54 -0.06 7.40
N THR A 166 -46.46 -0.20 8.36
CA THR A 166 -46.79 -1.44 9.05
C THR A 166 -48.29 -1.72 8.98
N ILE A 167 -48.64 -2.91 8.49
CA ILE A 167 -50.01 -3.43 8.49
C ILE A 167 -50.13 -4.41 9.66
N LEU A 168 -51.26 -4.37 10.39
CA LEU A 168 -51.51 -5.31 11.47
C LEU A 168 -51.66 -6.72 10.89
N ASP A 169 -50.87 -7.67 11.39
CA ASP A 169 -51.03 -9.07 11.02
C ASP A 169 -52.23 -9.67 11.77
N GLU A 170 -53.36 -9.80 11.07
CA GLU A 170 -54.61 -10.35 11.60
C GLU A 170 -54.49 -11.81 12.09
N LYS A 171 -53.40 -12.51 11.76
CA LYS A 171 -53.15 -13.90 12.18
C LYS A 171 -52.20 -14.00 13.38
N ALA A 172 -51.64 -12.89 13.86
CA ALA A 172 -50.74 -12.91 15.00
C ALA A 172 -51.51 -13.19 16.31
N THR A 173 -51.26 -14.34 16.93
CA THR A 173 -51.76 -14.68 18.27
C THR A 173 -50.62 -14.60 19.29
N LYS A 174 -50.90 -14.07 20.48
CA LYS A 174 -49.91 -14.01 21.56
C LYS A 174 -49.48 -15.44 21.96
N PRO A 175 -48.17 -15.74 22.05
CA PRO A 175 -47.69 -17.04 22.50
C PRO A 175 -48.09 -17.36 23.95
N THR A 176 -48.28 -18.64 24.26
CA THR A 176 -48.74 -19.11 25.58
C THR A 176 -47.76 -18.82 26.73
N ASP A 177 -46.49 -18.53 26.42
CA ASP A 177 -45.42 -18.22 27.39
C ASP A 177 -45.13 -16.71 27.50
N TRP A 178 -46.04 -15.87 26.98
CA TRP A 178 -45.93 -14.42 27.06
C TRP A 178 -46.39 -13.92 28.43
N LEU A 179 -45.45 -13.61 29.32
CA LEU A 179 -45.71 -13.08 30.66
C LEU A 179 -46.10 -11.60 30.59
N GLU A 180 -47.39 -11.27 30.67
CA GLU A 180 -47.91 -9.90 30.53
C GLU A 180 -47.62 -8.97 31.73
N ASP A 181 -47.27 -9.53 32.90
CA ASP A 181 -47.13 -8.81 34.17
C ASP A 181 -45.67 -8.53 34.60
N GLU A 182 -44.66 -8.75 33.76
CA GLU A 182 -43.29 -8.35 34.10
C GLU A 182 -43.03 -6.84 33.90
N ALA A 183 -42.31 -6.24 34.84
CA ALA A 183 -41.89 -4.84 34.75
C ALA A 183 -40.85 -4.65 33.63
N ALA A 184 -41.08 -3.69 32.73
CA ALA A 184 -40.28 -3.50 31.51
C ALA A 184 -38.82 -3.06 31.72
N GLU A 185 -38.40 -2.70 32.95
CA GLU A 185 -37.02 -2.30 33.25
C GLU A 185 -36.56 -2.84 34.61
N ILE A 186 -35.39 -3.49 34.62
CA ILE A 186 -34.65 -3.77 35.85
C ILE A 186 -34.05 -2.44 36.31
N GLN A 187 -34.51 -1.89 37.44
CA GLN A 187 -33.91 -0.66 37.98
C GLN A 187 -32.45 -0.90 38.39
N PRO A 188 -31.50 -0.02 38.03
CA PRO A 188 -30.11 -0.15 38.46
C PRO A 188 -29.97 0.02 39.98
N PRO A 189 -28.98 -0.62 40.61
CA PRO A 189 -28.83 -0.59 42.07
C PRO A 189 -28.55 0.82 42.60
N LEU A 190 -29.19 1.15 43.73
CA LEU A 190 -29.10 2.45 44.40
C LEU A 190 -27.67 2.70 44.91
N ASN A 191 -26.99 3.73 44.39
CA ASN A 191 -25.74 4.22 44.97
C ASN A 191 -26.03 4.86 46.34
N LEU A 192 -25.69 4.16 47.43
CA LEU A 192 -25.62 4.76 48.76
C LEU A 192 -24.40 5.70 48.82
N PRO A 193 -24.52 6.92 49.37
CA PRO A 193 -23.39 7.81 49.48
C PRO A 193 -22.40 7.24 50.52
N LEU A 194 -21.11 7.23 50.15
CA LEU A 194 -20.02 6.92 51.08
C LEU A 194 -20.05 7.95 52.21
N VAL A 195 -20.27 7.48 53.44
CA VAL A 195 -20.05 8.27 54.65
C VAL A 195 -18.53 8.36 54.86
N THR A 196 -18.02 9.58 54.93
CA THR A 196 -16.63 9.92 55.30
C THR A 196 -16.30 9.48 56.72
#